data_AF-A0A8S3FUY4-F1
#
_entry.id   AF-A0A8S3FUY4-F1
#
_cell.length_a   1.000
_cell.length_b   1.000
_cell.length_c   1.000
_cell.angle_alpha   90.00
_cell.angle_beta   90.00
_cell.angle_gamma   90.00
#
_symmetry.space_group_name_H-M   'P 1'
#
loop_
_entity.id
_entity.type
_entity.pdbx_description
1 polymer ?
#
loop_
_entity_poly.entity_id
_entity_poly.type
_entity_poly.pdbx_seq_one_letter_code
_entity_poly.pdbx_strand_id
1 'polypeptide(L)'
;MSTSFNYAKELFRHNMVVFQNGEGALQVLPPLVDVIPEARLNLVIYYLKEDDLDHAYDLMKDVEPLQPAEYILKGVVNAAYGQEHNSRDHIKTAQSYFQLVGGSASEC
;
A
#
# COMPACT_ATOMS: atom_id res chain seq x y z
N MET A 1 0.12 -31.15 -7.16
CA MET A 1 -0.77 -30.15 -7.80
C MET A 1 0.10 -29.23 -8.63
N SER A 2 -0.39 -28.78 -9.80
CA SER A 2 0.36 -27.85 -10.67
C SER A 2 0.56 -26.49 -9.97
N THR A 3 1.73 -25.89 -10.13
CA THR A 3 2.07 -24.56 -9.58
C THR A 3 1.08 -23.47 -10.02
N SER A 4 0.56 -23.56 -11.26
CA SER A 4 -0.45 -22.64 -11.79
C SER A 4 -1.76 -22.66 -11.01
N PHE A 5 -2.16 -23.82 -10.48
CA PHE A 5 -3.39 -23.94 -9.69
C PHE A 5 -3.25 -23.29 -8.31
N ASN A 6 -2.06 -23.37 -7.70
CA ASN A 6 -1.78 -22.71 -6.44
C ASN A 6 -1.79 -21.19 -6.57
N TYR A 7 -1.14 -20.65 -7.62
CA TYR A 7 -1.16 -19.21 -7.90
C TYR A 7 -2.59 -18.68 -8.10
N ALA A 8 -3.41 -19.38 -8.89
CA ALA A 8 -4.81 -18.99 -9.07
C ALA A 8 -5.58 -18.97 -7.73
N LYS A 9 -5.38 -19.98 -6.88
CA LYS A 9 -6.01 -20.04 -5.56
C LYS A 9 -5.57 -18.88 -4.67
N GLU A 10 -4.30 -18.52 -4.68
CA GLU A 10 -3.76 -17.38 -3.92
C GLU A 10 -4.34 -16.05 -4.41
N LEU A 11 -4.42 -15.86 -5.73
CA LEU A 11 -5.04 -14.68 -6.33
C LEU A 11 -6.53 -14.54 -5.97
N PHE A 12 -7.29 -15.64 -5.97
CA PHE A 12 -8.68 -15.61 -5.51
C PHE A 12 -8.81 -15.21 -4.04
N ARG A 13 -7.95 -15.74 -3.16
CA ARG A 13 -7.96 -15.39 -1.74
C ARG A 13 -7.58 -13.93 -1.53
N HIS A 14 -6.56 -13.45 -2.23
CA HIS A 14 -6.16 -12.04 -2.21
C HIS A 14 -7.34 -11.13 -2.58
N ASN A 15 -8.00 -11.38 -3.71
CA ASN A 15 -9.10 -10.53 -4.17
C ASN A 15 -10.31 -10.58 -3.22
N MET A 16 -10.58 -11.75 -2.62
CA MET A 16 -11.67 -11.90 -1.66
C MET A 16 -11.48 -10.97 -0.45
N VAL A 17 -10.26 -10.87 0.09
CA VAL A 17 -9.96 -9.94 1.19
C VAL A 17 -10.31 -8.50 0.79
N VAL A 18 -9.92 -8.08 -0.41
CA VAL A 18 -10.19 -6.72 -0.91
C VAL A 18 -11.71 -6.48 -1.02
N PHE A 19 -12.45 -7.44 -1.58
CA PHE A 19 -13.91 -7.33 -1.71
C PHE A 19 -14.67 -7.43 -0.38
N GLN A 20 -14.09 -8.09 0.62
CA GLN A 20 -14.62 -8.20 1.98
C GLN A 20 -14.08 -7.09 2.90
N ASN A 21 -13.67 -5.95 2.34
CA ASN A 21 -13.19 -4.78 3.08
C ASN A 21 -12.03 -5.06 4.06
N GLY A 22 -11.17 -6.04 3.75
CA GLY A 22 -10.01 -6.38 4.59
C GLY A 22 -10.25 -7.51 5.59
N GLU A 23 -11.42 -8.16 5.58
CA GLU A 23 -11.66 -9.34 6.41
C GLU A 23 -10.59 -10.42 6.14
N GLY A 24 -9.88 -10.84 7.20
CA GLY A 24 -8.80 -11.83 7.09
C GLY A 24 -7.50 -11.33 6.44
N ALA A 25 -7.33 -10.02 6.24
CA ALA A 25 -6.17 -9.44 5.56
C ALA A 25 -4.83 -9.92 6.14
N LEU A 26 -4.66 -9.90 7.47
CA LEU A 26 -3.41 -10.31 8.13
C LEU A 26 -3.09 -11.81 7.95
N GLN A 27 -4.07 -12.64 7.62
CA GLN A 27 -3.85 -14.07 7.38
C GLN A 27 -3.50 -14.36 5.91
N VAL A 28 -3.89 -13.48 4.99
CA VAL A 28 -3.86 -13.73 3.55
C VAL A 28 -2.83 -12.86 2.85
N LEU A 29 -2.75 -11.56 3.13
CA LEU A 29 -1.91 -10.62 2.37
C LEU A 29 -0.41 -10.72 2.70
N PRO A 30 0.04 -10.84 3.97
CA PRO A 30 1.47 -10.89 4.28
C PRO A 30 2.27 -11.94 3.51
N PRO A 31 1.83 -13.21 3.37
CA PRO A 31 2.57 -14.21 2.58
C PRO A 31 2.51 -13.98 1.06
N LEU A 32 1.64 -13.08 0.59
CA LEU A 32 1.48 -12.77 -0.83
C LEU A 32 2.23 -11.50 -1.25
N VAL A 33 2.84 -10.80 -0.30
CA VAL A 33 3.78 -9.71 -0.59
C VAL A 33 4.92 -10.26 -1.45
N ASP A 34 5.25 -9.54 -2.52
CA ASP A 34 6.23 -9.93 -3.56
C ASP A 34 5.86 -11.15 -4.43
N VAL A 35 4.70 -11.76 -4.19
CA VAL A 35 4.10 -12.80 -5.05
C VAL A 35 3.02 -12.19 -5.94
N ILE A 36 2.15 -11.38 -5.35
CA ILE A 36 1.11 -10.61 -6.03
C ILE A 36 1.50 -9.12 -5.92
N PRO A 37 1.64 -8.39 -7.05
CA PRO A 37 2.08 -7.00 -7.04
C PRO A 37 1.26 -6.12 -6.08
N GLU A 38 -0.06 -6.29 -6.05
CA GLU A 38 -0.99 -5.46 -5.28
C GLU A 38 -1.06 -5.83 -3.79
N ALA A 39 -0.54 -6.99 -3.37
CA ALA A 39 -0.71 -7.47 -2.00
C ALA A 39 -0.10 -6.51 -0.97
N ARG A 40 1.05 -5.93 -1.28
CA ARG A 40 1.71 -4.93 -0.44
C ARG A 40 0.83 -3.69 -0.26
N LEU A 41 0.36 -3.10 -1.37
CA LEU A 41 -0.45 -1.88 -1.33
C LEU A 41 -1.77 -2.11 -0.60
N ASN A 42 -2.42 -3.25 -0.84
CA ASN A 42 -3.66 -3.61 -0.15
C ASN A 42 -3.45 -3.82 1.36
N LEU A 43 -2.31 -4.39 1.75
CA LEU A 43 -1.95 -4.55 3.17
C LEU A 43 -1.66 -3.20 3.85
N VAL A 44 -1.00 -2.28 3.15
CA VAL A 44 -0.79 -0.90 3.63
C VAL A 44 -2.12 -0.17 3.81
N ILE A 45 -3.04 -0.28 2.84
CA ILE A 45 -4.38 0.31 2.94
C ILE A 45 -5.15 -0.29 4.12
N TYR A 46 -4.99 -1.59 4.38
CA TYR A 46 -5.59 -2.23 5.56
C TYR A 46 -5.05 -1.61 6.86
N TYR A 47 -3.73 -1.52 7.03
CA TYR A 47 -3.15 -0.91 8.23
C TYR A 47 -3.55 0.56 8.42
N LEU A 48 -3.61 1.35 7.34
CA LEU A 48 -4.11 2.72 7.40
C LEU A 48 -5.58 2.81 7.88
N LYS A 49 -6.43 1.85 7.50
CA LYS A 49 -7.84 1.82 7.95
C LYS A 49 -7.98 1.45 9.41
N GLU A 50 -7.07 0.63 9.93
CA GLU A 50 -7.02 0.22 11.34
C GLU A 50 -6.21 1.20 12.21
N ASP A 51 -5.79 2.35 11.64
CA ASP A 51 -4.97 3.38 12.30
C ASP A 51 -3.58 2.88 12.76
N ASP A 52 -3.11 1.77 12.18
CA ASP A 52 -1.80 1.19 12.46
C ASP A 52 -0.73 1.80 11.53
N LEU A 53 -0.37 3.05 11.84
CA LEU A 53 0.51 3.86 10.99
C LEU A 53 1.95 3.33 10.94
N ASP A 54 2.42 2.67 12.00
CA ASP A 54 3.78 2.13 12.08
C ASP A 54 3.98 1.01 11.06
N HIS A 55 3.08 0.02 11.03
CA HIS A 55 3.16 -1.08 10.07
C HIS A 55 2.90 -0.61 8.63
N ALA A 56 2.00 0.36 8.44
CA ALA A 56 1.78 0.99 7.13
C ALA A 56 3.06 1.69 6.62
N TYR A 57 3.74 2.44 7.49
CA TYR A 57 5.00 3.11 7.17
C TYR A 57 6.12 2.12 6.87
N ASP A 58 6.29 1.10 7.71
CA ASP A 58 7.33 0.08 7.54
C ASP A 58 7.22 -0.67 6.21
N LEU A 59 6.01 -0.92 5.73
CA LEU A 59 5.79 -1.55 4.42
C LEU A 59 6.10 -0.65 3.22
N MET A 60 6.06 0.67 3.39
CA MET A 60 6.20 1.65 2.31
C MET A 60 7.53 2.42 2.30
N LYS A 61 8.24 2.50 3.43
CA LYS A 61 9.45 3.34 3.56
C LYS A 61 10.52 3.02 2.51
N ASP A 62 10.68 1.73 2.18
CA ASP A 62 11.68 1.24 1.22
C ASP A 62 11.15 1.04 -0.21
N VAL A 63 9.84 1.28 -0.45
CA VAL A 63 9.24 1.15 -1.79
C VAL A 63 9.65 2.32 -2.67
N GLU A 64 10.35 2.08 -3.76
CA GLU A 64 10.56 3.08 -4.82
C GLU A 64 9.32 3.14 -5.71
N PRO A 65 8.51 4.22 -5.69
CA PRO A 65 7.27 4.25 -6.45
C PRO A 65 7.55 4.36 -7.95
N LEU A 66 6.90 3.52 -8.74
CA LEU A 66 6.97 3.50 -10.20
C LEU A 66 5.62 3.81 -10.84
N GLN A 67 4.53 3.58 -10.12
CA GLN A 67 3.16 3.83 -10.58
C GLN A 67 2.47 4.93 -9.77
N PRO A 68 1.52 5.70 -10.38
CA PRO A 68 0.80 6.76 -9.68
C PRO A 68 0.17 6.31 -8.35
N ALA A 69 -0.42 5.12 -8.30
CA ALA A 69 -1.02 4.56 -7.08
C ALA A 69 0.00 4.39 -5.94
N GLU A 70 1.23 4.00 -6.24
CA GLU A 70 2.30 3.83 -5.26
C GLU A 70 2.78 5.19 -4.74
N TYR A 71 2.91 6.18 -5.62
CA TYR A 71 3.24 7.56 -5.25
C TYR A 71 2.18 8.15 -4.32
N ILE A 72 0.90 7.98 -4.68
CA ILE A 72 -0.23 8.44 -3.86
C ILE A 72 -0.19 7.77 -2.49
N LEU A 73 -0.08 6.44 -2.46
CA LEU A 73 -0.12 5.71 -1.19
C LEU A 73 1.08 6.05 -0.31
N LYS A 74 2.29 6.16 -0.88
CA LYS A 74 3.48 6.58 -0.13
C LYS A 74 3.34 8.02 0.41
N GLY A 75 2.72 8.90 -0.36
CA GLY A 75 2.35 10.25 0.09
C GLY A 75 1.38 10.23 1.27
N VAL A 76 0.30 9.44 1.17
CA VAL A 76 -0.71 9.29 2.23
C VAL A 76 -0.09 8.74 3.51
N VAL A 77 0.72 7.68 3.42
CA VAL A 77 1.40 7.09 4.59
C VAL A 77 2.34 8.10 5.25
N ASN A 78 3.16 8.84 4.48
CA ASN A 78 4.03 9.87 5.04
C ASN A 78 3.22 11.03 5.66
N ALA A 79 2.09 11.41 5.07
CA ALA A 79 1.23 12.45 5.63
C ALA A 79 0.64 12.01 6.98
N ALA A 80 0.02 10.83 7.04
CA ALA A 80 -0.59 10.30 8.25
C ALA A 80 0.45 10.07 9.35
N TYR A 81 1.53 9.35 9.04
CA TYR A 81 2.62 9.09 9.99
C TYR A 81 3.28 10.38 10.49
N GLY A 82 3.50 11.35 9.59
CA GLY A 82 4.06 12.66 9.94
C GLY A 82 3.14 13.51 10.80
N GLN A 83 1.82 13.42 10.62
CA GLN A 83 0.85 14.11 11.46
C GLN A 83 0.86 13.54 12.89
N GLU A 84 0.79 12.22 13.04
CA GLU A 84 0.79 11.54 14.34
C GLU A 84 2.08 11.85 15.12
N HIS A 85 3.23 11.74 14.45
CA HIS A 85 4.53 11.95 15.07
C HIS A 85 5.01 13.42 15.08
N ASN A 86 4.17 14.37 14.64
CA ASN A 86 4.53 15.78 14.47
C ASN A 86 5.82 16.01 13.65
N SER A 87 6.10 15.13 12.68
CA SER A 87 7.30 15.16 11.85
C SER A 87 7.10 16.00 10.60
N ARG A 88 7.69 17.20 10.59
CA ARG A 88 7.63 18.12 9.45
C ARG A 88 8.29 17.56 8.19
N ASP A 89 9.29 16.70 8.33
CA ASP A 89 10.00 16.14 7.19
C ASP A 89 9.12 15.14 6.44
N HIS A 90 8.38 14.29 7.15
CA HIS A 90 7.38 13.40 6.53
C HIS A 90 6.28 14.20 5.82
N ILE A 91 5.81 15.30 6.41
CA ILE A 91 4.82 16.18 5.75
C ILE A 91 5.36 16.76 4.44
N LYS A 92 6.62 17.21 4.41
CA LYS A 92 7.24 17.71 3.18
C LYS A 92 7.37 16.61 2.13
N THR A 93 7.83 15.43 2.54
CA THR A 93 7.94 14.27 1.63
C THR A 93 6.58 13.91 1.03
N ALA A 94 5.51 13.90 1.84
CA ALA A 94 4.15 13.66 1.34
C ALA A 94 3.72 14.71 0.30
N GLN A 95 3.97 16.01 0.58
CA GLN A 95 3.66 17.08 -0.37
C GLN A 95 4.39 16.90 -1.71
N SER A 96 5.67 16.53 -1.68
CA SER A 96 6.44 16.27 -2.90
C SER A 96 5.84 15.12 -3.73
N TYR A 97 5.41 14.04 -3.09
CA TYR A 97 4.77 12.92 -3.81
C TYR A 97 3.43 13.32 -4.42
N PHE A 98 2.57 14.06 -3.72
CA PHE A 98 1.30 14.53 -4.27
C PHE A 98 1.48 15.51 -5.44
N GLN A 99 2.48 16.39 -5.36
CA GLN A 99 2.81 17.31 -6.45
C GLN A 99 3.32 16.57 -7.70
N LEU A 100 4.14 15.53 -7.52
CA LEU A 100 4.68 14.75 -8.64
C LEU A 100 3.57 14.05 -9.43
N VAL A 101 2.58 13.47 -8.73
CA VAL A 101 1.42 12.83 -9.37
C VAL A 101 0.51 13.87 -10.00
N GLY A 102 0.11 14.90 -9.26
CA GLY A 102 -0.83 15.92 -9.74
C GLY A 102 -0.27 16.86 -10.82
N GLY A 103 1.06 16.97 -10.94
CA GLY A 103 1.74 17.76 -11.96
C GLY A 103 2.11 16.97 -13.22
N SER A 104 1.89 15.65 -13.24
CA SER A 104 2.21 14.82 -14.39
C SER A 104 1.19 15.04 -15.51
N ALA A 105 1.66 15.50 -16.68
CA ALA A 105 0.83 15.73 -17.86
C ALA A 105 0.17 14.46 -18.44
N SER A 106 0.52 13.28 -17.91
CA SER A 106 0.06 11.98 -18.37
C SER A 106 -1.28 11.53 -17.77
N GLU A 107 -1.84 12.29 -16.82
CA GLU A 107 -3.12 11.97 -16.13
C GLU A 107 -4.28 12.93 -16.53
N CYS A 108 -4.11 13.76 -17.57
CA CYS A 108 -5.15 14.63 -18.15
C CYS A 108 -5.68 14.07 -19.47
#